data_AF-A0A2A5T374-F1
#
_entry.id   AF-A0A2A5T374-F1
#
_cell.length_a   1.000
_cell.length_b   1.000
_cell.length_c   1.000
_cell.angle_alpha   90.00
_cell.angle_beta   90.00
_cell.angle_gamma   90.00
#
_symmetry.space_group_name_H-M   'P 1'
#
loop_
_entity.id
_entity.type
_entity.pdbx_description
1 polymer ?
#
loop_
_entity_poly.entity_id
_entity_poly.type
_entity_poly.pdbx_seq_one_letter_code
_entity_poly.pdbx_strand_id
1 'polypeptide(L)'
;MSELTQSITCKIYTKQYISAPRFDDIHAVSSVLCEEVIDTGINMGQSTAAKFLQRWLNVYNNQQTLYPDLVVDGHIGIATVSSLKAFLKHRGIEGELVL
;
A
#
# COMPACT_ATOMS: atom_id res chain seq x y z
N MET A 1 13.40 -21.18 19.31
CA MET A 1 12.94 -21.32 17.91
C MET A 1 12.50 -22.75 17.56
N SER A 2 12.79 -23.78 18.36
CA SER A 2 12.45 -25.19 18.08
C SER A 2 10.95 -25.52 18.04
N GLU A 3 10.08 -24.66 18.59
CA GLU A 3 8.62 -24.84 18.60
C GLU A 3 7.89 -23.96 17.55
N LEU A 4 8.62 -23.31 16.64
CA LEU A 4 8.02 -22.42 15.64
C LEU A 4 7.40 -23.23 14.49
N THR A 5 6.10 -23.47 14.56
CA THR A 5 5.35 -24.12 13.48
C THR A 5 5.10 -23.16 12.31
N GLN A 6 4.92 -23.70 11.11
CA GLN A 6 4.56 -22.92 9.92
C GLN A 6 3.31 -22.06 10.15
N SER A 7 2.32 -22.56 10.89
CA SER A 7 1.10 -21.81 11.22
C SER A 7 1.41 -20.58 12.07
N ILE A 8 2.31 -20.70 13.05
CA ILE A 8 2.73 -19.56 13.89
C ILE A 8 3.53 -18.57 13.04
N THR A 9 4.46 -19.05 12.21
CA THR A 9 5.24 -18.18 11.30
C THR A 9 4.33 -17.40 10.37
N CYS A 10 3.37 -18.05 9.71
CA CYS A 10 2.42 -17.39 8.82
C CYS A 10 1.63 -16.29 9.55
N LYS A 11 1.11 -16.57 10.76
CA LYS A 11 0.42 -15.57 11.58
C LYS A 11 1.29 -14.37 11.92
N ILE A 12 2.57 -14.59 12.27
CA ILE A 12 3.51 -13.51 12.57
C ILE A 12 3.75 -12.66 11.32
N TYR A 13 4.04 -13.29 10.18
CA TYR A 13 4.31 -12.59 8.94
C TYR A 13 3.11 -11.81 8.43
N THR A 14 1.92 -12.42 8.38
CA THR A 14 0.69 -11.73 8.01
C THR A 14 0.44 -10.51 8.89
N LYS A 15 0.60 -10.65 10.21
CA LYS A 15 0.43 -9.52 11.12
C LYS A 15 1.46 -8.41 10.85
N GLN A 16 2.75 -8.74 10.73
CA GLN A 16 3.83 -7.75 10.65
C GLN A 16 3.94 -7.09 9.28
N TYR A 17 3.75 -7.84 8.20
CA TYR A 17 4.00 -7.37 6.84
C TYR A 17 2.72 -7.00 6.08
N ILE A 18 1.54 -7.35 6.59
CA ILE A 18 0.27 -7.10 5.89
C ILE A 18 -0.69 -6.28 6.77
N SER A 19 -1.13 -6.82 7.91
CA SER A 19 -2.20 -6.18 8.69
C SER A 19 -1.75 -4.97 9.51
N ALA A 20 -0.58 -5.03 10.16
CA ALA A 20 -0.02 -3.90 10.90
C ALA A 20 0.29 -2.67 10.01
N PRO A 21 0.89 -2.81 8.81
CA PRO A 21 1.06 -1.68 7.89
C PRO A 21 -0.22 -1.34 7.11
N ARG A 22 -1.30 -2.10 7.33
CA ARG A 22 -2.62 -1.93 6.69
C ARG A 22 -2.61 -2.09 5.17
N PHE A 23 -1.75 -2.96 4.65
CA PHE A 23 -1.77 -3.30 3.23
C PHE A 23 -3.03 -4.09 2.85
N ASP A 24 -3.68 -4.75 3.82
CA ASP A 24 -5.04 -5.32 3.63
C ASP A 24 -6.06 -4.26 3.15
N ASP A 25 -5.92 -2.99 3.56
CA ASP A 25 -6.80 -1.91 3.09
C ASP A 25 -6.51 -1.52 1.63
N ILE A 26 -5.28 -1.73 1.15
CA ILE A 26 -4.91 -1.58 -0.26
C ILE A 26 -5.46 -2.74 -1.07
N HIS A 27 -5.41 -3.97 -0.56
CA HIS A 27 -5.99 -5.15 -1.23
C HIS A 27 -7.47 -4.94 -1.56
N ALA A 28 -8.24 -4.34 -0.64
CA ALA A 28 -9.65 -4.03 -0.86
C ALA A 28 -9.89 -3.03 -2.02
N VAL A 29 -8.85 -2.35 -2.51
CA VAL A 29 -8.88 -1.42 -3.64
C VAL A 29 -8.27 -2.03 -4.89
N SER A 30 -7.10 -2.64 -4.77
CA SER A 30 -6.39 -3.33 -5.84
C SER A 30 -5.51 -4.44 -5.24
N SER A 31 -5.78 -5.68 -5.64
CA SER A 31 -4.99 -6.84 -5.19
C SER A 31 -3.57 -6.79 -5.75
N VAL A 32 -3.40 -6.36 -7.00
CA VAL A 32 -2.09 -6.29 -7.68
C VAL A 32 -1.17 -5.30 -6.97
N LEU A 33 -1.67 -4.10 -6.66
CA LEU A 33 -0.88 -3.11 -5.92
C LEU A 33 -0.57 -3.57 -4.49
N CYS A 34 -1.47 -4.34 -3.87
CA CYS A 34 -1.21 -4.92 -2.55
C CYS A 34 -0.02 -5.89 -2.58
N GLU A 35 0.05 -6.76 -3.59
CA GLU A 35 1.17 -7.69 -3.77
C GLU A 35 2.51 -6.95 -3.89
N GLU A 36 2.55 -5.88 -4.69
CA GLU A 36 3.77 -5.09 -4.90
C GLU A 36 4.24 -4.34 -3.64
N VAL A 37 3.32 -3.71 -2.89
CA VAL A 37 3.71 -3.03 -1.63
C VAL A 37 4.12 -4.01 -0.55
N ILE A 38 3.56 -5.23 -0.54
CA ILE A 38 3.99 -6.30 0.37
C ILE A 38 5.39 -6.77 -0.01
N ASP A 39 5.65 -7.11 -1.28
CA ASP A 39 6.97 -7.59 -1.73
C ASP A 39 8.07 -6.54 -1.47
N THR A 40 7.79 -5.29 -1.85
CA THR A 40 8.68 -4.16 -1.54
C THR A 40 8.86 -4.01 -0.03
N GLY A 41 7.78 -4.13 0.74
CA GLY A 41 7.79 -4.00 2.20
C GLY A 41 8.60 -5.10 2.89
N ILE A 42 8.60 -6.31 2.36
CA ILE A 42 9.42 -7.43 2.84
C ILE A 42 10.91 -7.10 2.68
N ASN A 43 11.30 -6.55 1.51
CA ASN A 43 12.70 -6.30 1.17
C ASN A 43 13.25 -4.98 1.73
N MET A 44 12.44 -3.92 1.78
CA MET A 44 12.87 -2.54 2.05
C MET A 44 12.23 -1.91 3.29
N GLY A 45 11.33 -2.63 3.95
CA GLY A 45 10.52 -2.13 5.07
C GLY A 45 9.20 -1.50 4.61
N GLN A 46 8.14 -1.74 5.38
CA GLN A 46 6.76 -1.38 5.04
C GLN A 46 6.55 0.13 4.91
N SER A 47 7.20 0.92 5.77
CA SER A 47 7.15 2.39 5.68
C SER A 47 7.77 2.91 4.38
N THR A 48 8.81 2.26 3.87
CA THR A 48 9.44 2.63 2.59
C THR A 48 8.48 2.40 1.43
N ALA A 49 7.87 1.22 1.35
CA ALA A 49 6.88 0.89 0.32
C ALA A 49 5.68 1.87 0.36
N ALA A 50 5.15 2.14 1.55
CA ALA A 50 4.05 3.08 1.74
C ALA A 50 4.42 4.52 1.30
N LYS A 51 5.65 4.98 1.58
CA LYS A 51 6.12 6.31 1.15
C LYS A 51 6.25 6.43 -0.36
N PHE A 52 6.67 5.37 -1.05
CA PHE A 52 6.69 5.37 -2.52
C PHE A 52 5.28 5.54 -3.08
N LEU A 53 4.33 4.74 -2.61
CA LEU A 53 2.92 4.86 -3.00
C LEU A 53 2.37 6.27 -2.76
N GLN A 54 2.58 6.83 -1.56
CA GLN A 54 2.12 8.18 -1.22
C GLN A 54 2.72 9.25 -2.15
N ARG A 55 4.01 9.15 -2.48
CA ARG A 55 4.67 10.09 -3.41
C ARG A 55 4.11 9.99 -4.81
N TRP A 56 3.91 8.78 -5.32
CA TRP A 56 3.35 8.59 -6.66
C TRP A 56 1.92 9.11 -6.76
N LEU A 57 1.08 8.83 -5.76
CA LEU A 57 -0.26 9.38 -5.68
C LEU A 57 -0.26 10.92 -5.71
N ASN A 58 0.66 11.58 -4.99
CA ASN A 58 0.78 13.04 -5.06
C ASN A 58 1.14 13.53 -6.45
N VAL A 59 2.09 12.88 -7.13
CA VAL A 59 2.45 13.24 -8.52
C VAL A 59 1.26 13.05 -9.46
N TYR A 60 0.44 12.01 -9.25
CA TYR A 60 -0.66 11.63 -10.13
C TYR A 60 -2.02 12.26 -9.77
N ASN A 61 -2.08 13.13 -8.77
CA ASN A 61 -3.34 13.76 -8.34
C ASN A 61 -3.83 14.91 -9.26
N ASN A 62 -3.11 15.15 -10.36
CA ASN A 62 -3.37 16.24 -11.32
C ASN A 62 -3.45 17.61 -10.64
N GLN A 63 -2.35 18.02 -10.00
CA GLN A 63 -2.26 19.30 -9.28
C GLN A 63 -3.40 19.46 -8.26
N GLN A 64 -3.64 18.41 -7.48
CA GLN A 64 -4.66 18.31 -6.44
C GLN A 64 -6.12 18.37 -6.94
N THR A 65 -6.35 18.27 -8.25
CA THR A 65 -7.71 18.25 -8.82
C THR A 65 -8.46 16.97 -8.48
N LEU A 66 -7.79 15.82 -8.47
CA LEU A 66 -8.41 14.53 -8.16
C LEU A 66 -8.57 14.32 -6.65
N TYR A 67 -7.55 14.70 -5.88
CA TYR A 67 -7.49 14.63 -4.42
C TYR A 67 -6.31 15.47 -3.91
N PRO A 68 -6.34 15.97 -2.65
CA PRO A 68 -5.23 16.75 -2.09
C PRO A 68 -3.93 15.96 -1.99
N ASP A 69 -2.81 16.68 -1.85
CA ASP A 69 -1.53 16.05 -1.55
C ASP A 69 -1.57 15.32 -0.20
N LEU A 70 -1.04 14.11 -0.20
CA LEU A 70 -0.83 13.29 0.98
C LEU A 70 0.44 13.73 1.70
N VAL A 71 0.42 13.62 3.03
CA VAL A 71 1.66 13.61 3.81
C VAL A 71 2.39 12.29 3.54
N VAL A 72 3.68 12.38 3.22
CA VAL A 72 4.53 11.22 2.93
C VAL A 72 5.13 10.66 4.23
N ASP A 73 4.28 10.12 5.09
CA ASP A 73 4.66 9.62 6.42
C ASP A 73 4.94 8.11 6.45
N GLY A 74 4.57 7.37 5.39
CA GLY A 74 4.67 5.91 5.31
C GLY A 74 3.66 5.15 6.16
N HIS A 75 2.58 5.81 6.59
CA HIS A 75 1.45 5.18 7.24
C HIS A 75 0.25 5.11 6.28
N ILE A 76 -0.24 3.90 6.01
CA ILE A 76 -1.45 3.73 5.21
C ILE A 76 -2.67 4.10 6.05
N GLY A 77 -3.20 5.29 5.81
CA GLY A 77 -4.40 5.82 6.45
C GLY A 77 -5.57 5.96 5.49
N ILE A 78 -6.69 6.47 6.01
CA ILE A 78 -7.92 6.70 5.23
C ILE A 78 -7.65 7.61 4.03
N ALA A 79 -6.78 8.62 4.18
CA ALA A 79 -6.39 9.54 3.11
C ALA A 79 -5.70 8.78 1.96
N THR A 80 -4.68 7.97 2.26
CA THR A 80 -3.97 7.19 1.23
C THR A 80 -4.91 6.24 0.47
N VAL A 81 -5.77 5.52 1.19
CA VAL A 81 -6.73 4.59 0.58
C VAL A 81 -7.75 5.34 -0.29
N SER A 82 -8.23 6.49 0.17
CA SER A 82 -9.21 7.31 -0.59
C SER A 82 -8.58 7.92 -1.84
N SER A 83 -7.34 8.40 -1.76
CA SER A 83 -6.58 8.90 -2.89
C SER A 83 -6.29 7.80 -3.92
N LEU A 84 -5.94 6.60 -3.48
CA LEU A 84 -5.76 5.45 -4.37
C LEU A 84 -7.05 5.10 -5.11
N LYS A 85 -8.19 5.04 -4.40
CA LYS A 85 -9.51 4.82 -5.02
C LYS A 85 -9.84 5.90 -6.05
N ALA A 86 -9.60 7.18 -5.72
CA ALA A 86 -9.86 8.28 -6.63
C ALA A 86 -8.96 8.23 -7.87
N PHE A 87 -7.69 7.88 -7.69
CA PHE A 87 -6.74 7.67 -8.78
C PHE A 87 -7.17 6.55 -9.73
N LEU A 88 -7.44 5.35 -9.20
CA LEU A 88 -7.85 4.21 -10.02
C LEU A 88 -9.24 4.40 -10.63
N LYS A 89 -10.14 5.15 -9.98
CA LYS A 89 -11.41 5.56 -10.60
C LYS A 89 -11.19 6.46 -11.83
N HIS A 90 -10.17 7.30 -11.81
CA HIS A 90 -9.85 8.20 -12.92
C HIS A 90 -9.05 7.51 -14.04
N ARG A 91 -8.03 6.71 -13.67
CA ARG A 91 -7.11 6.06 -14.63
C ARG A 91 -7.56 4.68 -15.09
N GLY A 92 -8.44 4.01 -14.34
CA GLY A 92 -8.80 2.61 -14.59
C GLY A 92 -7.61 1.68 -14.37
N ILE A 93 -7.64 0.53 -15.07
CA ILE A 93 -6.66 -0.54 -14.93
C ILE A 93 -5.22 -0.12 -15.30
N GLU A 94 -5.07 0.81 -16.23
CA GLU A 94 -3.75 1.34 -16.60
C GLU A 94 -3.08 2.07 -15.43
N GLY A 95 -3.87 2.55 -14.46
CA GLY A 95 -3.35 3.14 -13.23
C GLY A 95 -2.62 2.13 -12.35
N GLU A 96 -3.02 0.86 -12.34
CA GLU A 96 -2.36 -0.18 -11.55
C GLU A 96 -0.96 -0.52 -12.07
N LEU A 97 -0.71 -0.32 -13.38
CA LEU A 97 0.55 -0.68 -14.03
C LEU A 97 1.66 0.38 -13.85
N VAL A 98 1.33 1.55 -13.32
CA VAL A 98 2.24 2.70 -13.21
C VAL A 98 2.51 3.13 -11.76
N LEU A 99 1.90 2.44 -10.79
CA LEU A 99 2.12 2.63 -9.36
C LEU A 99 3.06 1.54 -8.83
#